data_AF-A0A3D0Q3B8-F1
#
_entry.id   AF-A0A3D0Q3B8-F1
#
_cell.length_a   1.000
_cell.length_b   1.000
_cell.length_c   1.000
_cell.angle_alpha   90.00
_cell.angle_beta   90.00
_cell.angle_gamma   90.00
#
_symmetry.space_group_name_H-M   'P 1'
#
loop_
_entity.id
_entity.type
_entity.pdbx_description
1 polymer ?
#
loop_
_entity_poly.entity_id
_entity_poly.type
_entity_poly.pdbx_seq_one_letter_code
_entity_poly.pdbx_strand_id
1 'polypeptide(L)'
;MKSNQSLSVETCRPLSPRRHTSDANSVEQLVEEQLAHFNIRPDTAYGQALADTARHLYGAQQGVQQLWQVTRDTLERLDQSDKLSYFNAKKFLSFQIAKVLDTLQNPFRQTWQSLNKSAPQHYPIFDNVPALFSATPAVVKTATYVYACTEWIEDAFEGKESTHQIYSRLMNPTNISLANAIVDLEAGDQAGAYLAWNFNSGMAAIDALLSNVLSHGDILIVSRNVYGGVYQLLHDFFARENRLNVTLAWFDGYSAEEFADHLAHVQQQYADKLAAGNRLHVYIESPCNPHGLVLDVPGICKLAHAQQLLVMLDSTLATPVLHKPLQHADKQCRPDYVVHSYTKDICGTGTTTAGVVIGENHRMFQPKGTSCEGVDWSQTLFWDVYYIKGAFLDSEKAFDVLTGMKTLTQRMLTKVINTQVFTHFLDSHPHIKVNSHALSHHENAGLREQQHSHGWPCALFTAELDLPELDRVQFARFFDSLEPAFGHQISIG
;
A
#
# COMPACT_ATOMS: atom_id res chain seq x y z
N MET A 1 -36.07 -5.17 -25.20
CA MET A 1 -36.57 -3.91 -24.63
C MET A 1 -37.40 -4.21 -23.38
N LYS A 2 -36.75 -4.50 -22.25
CA LYS A 2 -37.40 -4.67 -20.95
C LYS A 2 -36.72 -3.71 -19.96
N SER A 3 -37.57 -2.89 -19.33
CA SER A 3 -37.34 -1.95 -18.23
C SER A 3 -36.12 -1.04 -18.30
N ASN A 4 -36.34 0.21 -18.74
CA ASN A 4 -35.73 1.37 -18.08
C ASN A 4 -36.14 1.30 -16.61
N GLN A 5 -35.36 0.62 -15.78
CA GLN A 5 -35.39 0.90 -14.35
C GLN A 5 -35.00 2.37 -14.24
N SER A 6 -35.89 3.18 -13.67
CA SER A 6 -35.58 4.53 -13.21
C SER A 6 -34.45 4.43 -12.20
N LEU A 7 -33.21 4.46 -12.68
CA LEU A 7 -32.02 4.56 -11.86
C LEU A 7 -32.11 5.89 -11.12
N SER A 8 -32.06 5.81 -9.78
CA SER A 8 -32.50 6.89 -8.90
C SER A 8 -31.64 8.15 -9.05
N VAL A 9 -32.25 9.31 -8.79
CA VAL A 9 -31.55 10.59 -8.68
C VAL A 9 -30.34 10.53 -7.73
N GLU A 10 -30.36 9.58 -6.80
CA GLU A 10 -29.28 9.36 -5.82
C GLU A 10 -27.96 9.00 -6.50
N THR A 11 -27.97 8.34 -7.66
CA THR A 11 -26.73 8.03 -8.41
C THR A 11 -26.07 9.28 -9.01
N CYS A 12 -26.86 10.32 -9.26
CA CYS A 12 -26.44 11.60 -9.83
C CYS A 12 -26.09 12.63 -8.74
N ARG A 13 -26.73 12.50 -7.57
CA ARG A 13 -26.58 13.41 -6.42
C ARG A 13 -25.14 13.69 -6.02
N PRO A 14 -24.16 12.74 -6.09
CA PRO A 14 -22.76 13.02 -5.78
C PRO A 14 -22.11 14.14 -6.61
N LEU A 15 -22.63 14.44 -7.81
CA LEU A 15 -22.15 15.54 -8.65
C LEU A 15 -22.81 16.90 -8.33
N SER A 16 -23.87 16.91 -7.52
CA SER A 16 -24.56 18.14 -7.14
C SER A 16 -23.67 19.03 -6.27
N PRO A 17 -23.74 20.36 -6.42
CA PRO A 17 -23.16 21.27 -5.42
C PRO A 17 -23.82 21.12 -4.04
N ARG A 18 -25.01 20.50 -3.96
CA ARG A 18 -25.77 20.23 -2.73
C ARG A 18 -25.93 18.72 -2.47
N ARG A 19 -24.87 17.94 -2.62
CA ARG A 19 -24.96 16.46 -2.66
C ARG A 19 -25.51 15.77 -1.40
N HIS A 20 -25.51 16.40 -0.24
CA HIS A 20 -26.15 15.89 0.99
C HIS A 20 -27.42 16.64 1.37
N THR A 21 -27.52 17.91 0.96
CA THR A 21 -28.62 18.81 1.33
C THR A 21 -29.68 18.98 0.24
N SER A 22 -29.51 18.32 -0.91
CA SER A 22 -30.43 18.40 -2.03
C SER A 22 -31.72 17.64 -1.76
N ASP A 23 -32.84 18.36 -1.87
CA ASP A 23 -34.19 17.79 -1.85
C ASP A 23 -34.67 17.39 -3.26
N ALA A 24 -33.80 17.48 -4.27
CA ALA A 24 -34.15 17.14 -5.64
C ALA A 24 -34.51 15.66 -5.77
N ASN A 25 -35.56 15.41 -6.54
CA ASN A 25 -36.08 14.07 -6.86
C ASN A 25 -36.00 13.73 -8.36
N SER A 26 -35.51 14.66 -9.19
CA SER A 26 -35.25 14.46 -10.62
C SER A 26 -33.94 15.12 -11.06
N VAL A 27 -33.41 14.68 -12.21
CA VAL A 27 -32.20 15.28 -12.80
C VAL A 27 -32.44 16.75 -13.15
N GLU A 28 -33.61 17.09 -13.68
CA GLU A 28 -34.03 18.46 -13.94
C GLU A 28 -33.97 19.34 -12.69
N GLN A 29 -34.47 18.85 -11.56
CA GLN A 29 -34.38 19.59 -10.29
C GLN A 29 -32.92 19.75 -9.81
N LEU A 30 -32.05 18.75 -10.02
CA LEU A 30 -30.62 18.89 -9.74
C LEU A 30 -29.96 19.96 -10.63
N VAL A 31 -30.37 20.06 -11.89
CA VAL A 31 -29.89 21.09 -12.82
C VAL A 31 -30.38 22.48 -12.41
N GLU A 32 -31.67 22.63 -12.09
CA GLU A 32 -32.25 23.88 -11.60
C GLU A 32 -31.58 24.32 -10.30
N GLU A 33 -31.39 23.38 -9.37
CA GLU A 33 -30.69 23.62 -8.10
C GLU A 33 -29.24 24.07 -8.34
N GLN A 34 -28.52 23.43 -9.27
CA GLN A 34 -27.16 23.81 -9.60
C GLN A 34 -27.08 25.22 -10.19
N LEU A 35 -27.99 25.58 -11.11
CA LEU A 35 -28.04 26.95 -11.64
C LEU A 35 -28.32 27.97 -10.53
N ALA A 36 -29.31 27.67 -9.66
CA ALA A 36 -29.67 28.53 -8.54
C ALA A 36 -28.51 28.69 -7.55
N HIS A 37 -27.77 27.62 -7.25
CA HIS A 37 -26.61 27.63 -6.35
C HIS A 37 -25.54 28.63 -6.80
N PHE A 38 -25.30 28.75 -8.10
CA PHE A 38 -24.33 29.70 -8.66
C PHE A 38 -24.95 31.03 -9.13
N ASN A 39 -26.22 31.31 -8.78
CA ASN A 39 -26.96 32.51 -9.16
C ASN A 39 -27.03 32.75 -10.68
N ILE A 40 -27.21 31.67 -11.45
CA ILE A 40 -27.27 31.71 -12.92
C ILE A 40 -28.72 31.65 -13.36
N ARG A 41 -29.15 32.63 -14.16
CA ARG A 41 -30.53 32.68 -14.65
C ARG A 41 -30.73 31.72 -15.84
N PRO A 42 -31.72 30.81 -15.79
CA PRO A 42 -31.93 29.79 -16.82
C PRO A 42 -32.43 30.33 -18.16
N ASP A 43 -32.97 31.55 -18.20
CA ASP A 43 -33.48 32.21 -19.40
C ASP A 43 -32.39 32.86 -20.26
N THR A 44 -31.16 32.95 -19.75
CA THR A 44 -30.02 33.49 -20.49
C THR A 44 -29.37 32.43 -21.39
N ALA A 45 -28.73 32.85 -22.49
CA ALA A 45 -27.99 31.93 -23.36
C ALA A 45 -26.94 31.10 -22.59
N TYR A 46 -26.27 31.71 -21.61
CA TYR A 46 -25.32 31.00 -20.74
C TYR A 46 -26.03 30.00 -19.81
N GLY A 47 -27.14 30.41 -19.19
CA GLY A 47 -27.93 29.54 -18.31
C GLY A 47 -28.52 28.34 -19.04
N GLN A 48 -29.03 28.51 -20.26
CA GLN A 48 -29.53 27.43 -21.11
C GLN A 48 -28.40 26.45 -21.47
N ALA A 49 -27.26 26.97 -21.96
CA ALA A 49 -26.12 26.14 -22.32
C ALA A 49 -25.54 25.37 -21.11
N LEU A 50 -25.48 26.02 -19.94
CA LEU A 50 -25.02 25.39 -18.71
C LEU A 50 -26.00 24.33 -18.20
N ALA A 51 -27.31 24.61 -18.23
CA ALA A 51 -28.34 23.63 -17.87
C ALA A 51 -28.26 22.39 -18.75
N ASP A 52 -28.15 22.58 -20.07
CA ASP A 52 -28.03 21.49 -21.03
C ASP A 52 -26.77 20.67 -20.78
N THR A 53 -25.64 21.31 -20.50
CA THR A 53 -24.39 20.62 -20.19
C THR A 53 -24.48 19.84 -18.87
N ALA A 54 -25.03 20.45 -17.80
CA ALA A 54 -25.21 19.81 -16.50
C ALA A 54 -26.12 18.57 -16.61
N ARG A 55 -27.22 18.67 -17.36
CA ARG A 55 -28.13 17.54 -17.62
C ARG A 55 -27.40 16.35 -18.26
N HIS A 56 -26.55 16.61 -19.26
CA HIS A 56 -25.76 15.56 -19.89
C HIS A 56 -24.72 14.96 -18.94
N LEU A 57 -24.10 15.76 -18.07
CA LEU A 57 -23.15 15.26 -17.07
C LEU A 57 -23.81 14.35 -16.04
N TYR A 58 -24.98 14.72 -15.52
CA TYR A 58 -25.76 13.84 -14.64
C TYR A 58 -26.16 12.54 -15.35
N GLY A 59 -26.62 12.62 -16.61
CA GLY A 59 -26.91 11.43 -17.41
C GLY A 59 -25.68 10.55 -17.67
N ALA A 60 -24.52 11.16 -17.91
CA ALA A 60 -23.26 10.44 -18.07
C ALA A 60 -22.85 9.71 -16.78
N GLN A 61 -22.98 10.35 -15.61
CA GLN A 61 -22.73 9.72 -14.31
C GLN A 61 -23.61 8.49 -14.09
N GLN A 62 -24.91 8.63 -14.40
CA GLN A 62 -25.86 7.53 -14.32
C GLN A 62 -25.42 6.35 -15.21
N GLY A 63 -25.04 6.62 -16.45
CA GLY A 63 -24.54 5.61 -17.38
C GLY A 63 -23.24 4.94 -16.91
N VAL A 64 -22.31 5.70 -16.34
CA VAL A 64 -21.04 5.17 -15.79
C VAL A 64 -21.29 4.27 -14.58
N GLN A 65 -22.19 4.64 -13.67
CA GLN A 65 -22.57 3.82 -12.52
C GLN A 65 -23.21 2.50 -12.96
N GLN A 66 -24.10 2.55 -13.95
CA GLN A 66 -24.67 1.34 -14.53
C GLN A 66 -23.60 0.44 -15.16
N LEU A 67 -22.66 1.02 -15.92
CA LEU A 67 -21.55 0.27 -16.52
C LEU A 67 -20.66 -0.36 -15.45
N TRP A 68 -20.39 0.35 -14.36
CA TRP A 68 -19.62 -0.17 -13.22
C TRP A 68 -20.32 -1.38 -12.59
N GLN A 69 -21.61 -1.26 -12.28
CA GLN A 69 -22.42 -2.35 -11.70
C GLN A 69 -22.41 -3.58 -12.62
N VAL A 70 -22.73 -3.40 -13.91
CA VAL A 70 -22.72 -4.51 -14.89
C VAL A 70 -21.35 -5.15 -15.00
N THR A 71 -20.27 -4.37 -14.99
CA THR A 71 -18.92 -4.92 -15.00
C THR A 71 -18.69 -5.79 -13.80
N ARG A 72 -18.93 -5.27 -12.59
CA ARG A 72 -18.69 -6.01 -11.36
C ARG A 72 -19.45 -7.33 -11.34
N ASP A 73 -20.70 -7.31 -11.78
CA ASP A 73 -21.56 -8.50 -11.76
C ASP A 73 -21.17 -9.53 -12.83
N THR A 74 -20.48 -9.14 -13.91
CA THR A 74 -20.15 -10.02 -15.03
C THR A 74 -18.68 -10.43 -15.12
N LEU A 75 -17.76 -9.68 -14.51
CA LEU A 75 -16.30 -9.78 -14.73
C LEU A 75 -15.75 -11.21 -14.56
N GLU A 76 -16.21 -11.93 -13.53
CA GLU A 76 -15.75 -13.30 -13.23
C GLU A 76 -16.16 -14.31 -14.31
N ARG A 77 -17.25 -14.04 -15.03
CA ARG A 77 -17.86 -14.94 -16.02
C ARG A 77 -17.38 -14.69 -17.45
N LEU A 78 -16.64 -13.61 -17.68
CA LEU A 78 -16.14 -13.24 -19.02
C LEU A 78 -14.88 -14.01 -19.39
N ASP A 79 -14.75 -14.35 -20.68
CA ASP A 79 -13.50 -14.86 -21.22
C ASP A 79 -12.44 -13.75 -21.33
N GLN A 80 -11.21 -14.14 -21.66
CA GLN A 80 -10.09 -13.20 -21.73
C GLN A 80 -10.22 -12.18 -22.88
N SER A 81 -10.84 -12.58 -24.00
CA SER A 81 -11.04 -11.70 -25.17
C SER A 81 -12.04 -10.59 -24.86
N ASP A 82 -13.13 -10.94 -24.18
CA ASP A 82 -14.15 -9.98 -23.73
C ASP A 82 -13.61 -9.06 -22.66
N LYS A 83 -12.85 -9.58 -21.68
CA LYS A 83 -12.15 -8.76 -20.67
C LYS A 83 -11.25 -7.70 -21.32
N LEU A 84 -10.46 -8.09 -22.32
CA LEU A 84 -9.59 -7.17 -23.06
C LEU A 84 -10.40 -6.13 -23.85
N SER A 85 -11.47 -6.55 -24.53
CA SER A 85 -12.35 -5.67 -25.30
C SER A 85 -13.01 -4.62 -24.39
N TYR A 86 -13.52 -5.04 -23.24
CA TYR A 86 -14.15 -4.14 -22.27
C TYR A 86 -13.16 -3.20 -21.60
N PHE A 87 -11.94 -3.67 -21.30
CA PHE A 87 -10.86 -2.81 -20.83
C PHE A 87 -10.56 -1.70 -21.84
N ASN A 88 -10.38 -2.04 -23.12
CA ASN A 88 -10.11 -1.07 -24.19
C ASN A 88 -11.26 -0.09 -24.40
N ALA A 89 -12.51 -0.56 -24.35
CA ALA A 89 -13.69 0.30 -24.49
C ALA A 89 -13.79 1.32 -23.35
N LYS A 90 -13.57 0.89 -22.10
CA LYS A 90 -13.54 1.79 -20.93
C LYS A 90 -12.39 2.77 -20.96
N LYS A 91 -11.21 2.30 -21.38
CA LYS A 91 -10.06 3.17 -21.60
C LYS A 91 -10.43 4.26 -22.61
N PHE A 92 -10.98 3.89 -23.76
CA PHE A 92 -11.41 4.86 -24.78
C PHE A 92 -12.43 5.88 -24.25
N LEU A 93 -13.45 5.43 -23.51
CA LEU A 93 -14.42 6.31 -22.84
C LEU A 93 -13.74 7.30 -21.88
N SER A 94 -12.75 6.84 -21.12
CA SER A 94 -11.98 7.71 -20.20
C SER A 94 -11.22 8.81 -20.96
N PHE A 95 -10.65 8.49 -22.12
CA PHE A 95 -10.03 9.49 -23.00
C PHE A 95 -11.04 10.50 -23.57
N GLN A 96 -12.25 10.05 -23.91
CA GLN A 96 -13.31 10.95 -24.34
C GLN A 96 -13.74 11.90 -23.22
N ILE A 97 -13.93 11.41 -21.99
CA ILE A 97 -14.29 12.24 -20.83
C ILE A 97 -13.24 13.32 -20.58
N ALA A 98 -11.96 12.97 -20.59
CA ALA A 98 -10.92 13.96 -20.34
C ALA A 98 -10.73 14.93 -21.53
N LYS A 99 -11.07 14.55 -22.77
CA LYS A 99 -11.20 15.49 -23.90
C LYS A 99 -12.40 16.45 -23.74
N VAL A 100 -13.51 15.97 -23.19
CA VAL A 100 -14.65 16.81 -22.82
C VAL A 100 -14.24 17.80 -21.73
N LEU A 101 -13.48 17.35 -20.73
CA LEU A 101 -12.94 18.21 -19.67
C LEU A 101 -12.03 19.30 -20.23
N ASP A 102 -11.09 18.95 -21.12
CA ASP A 102 -10.22 19.92 -21.81
C ASP A 102 -11.03 20.97 -22.57
N THR A 103 -12.04 20.53 -23.33
CA THR A 103 -12.94 21.41 -24.08
C THR A 103 -13.73 22.33 -23.15
N LEU A 104 -14.23 21.81 -22.03
CA LEU A 104 -14.98 22.56 -21.02
C LEU A 104 -14.12 23.65 -20.35
N GLN A 105 -12.83 23.40 -20.14
CA GLN A 105 -11.92 24.34 -19.48
C GLN A 105 -11.42 25.47 -20.40
N ASN A 106 -11.46 25.29 -21.72
CA ASN A 106 -10.97 26.30 -22.67
C ASN A 106 -11.67 27.68 -22.51
N PRO A 107 -13.01 27.77 -22.40
CA PRO A 107 -13.69 29.04 -22.11
C PRO A 107 -13.40 29.60 -20.71
N PHE A 108 -13.12 28.75 -19.71
CA PHE A 108 -12.79 29.21 -18.35
C PHE A 108 -11.52 30.05 -18.34
N ARG A 109 -10.51 29.69 -19.14
CA ARG A 109 -9.27 30.47 -19.27
C ARG A 109 -9.56 31.90 -19.72
N GLN A 110 -10.38 32.06 -20.75
CA GLN A 110 -10.78 33.38 -21.25
C GLN A 110 -11.60 34.14 -20.21
N THR A 111 -12.51 33.46 -19.52
CA THR A 111 -13.33 34.05 -18.45
C THR A 111 -12.44 34.56 -17.31
N TRP A 112 -11.51 33.75 -16.79
CA TRP A 112 -10.57 34.14 -15.75
C TRP A 112 -9.69 35.33 -16.16
N GLN A 113 -9.15 35.29 -17.38
CA GLN A 113 -8.36 36.40 -17.92
C GLN A 113 -9.19 37.69 -18.03
N SER A 114 -10.48 37.59 -18.35
CA SER A 114 -11.38 38.73 -18.45
C SER A 114 -11.64 39.42 -17.09
N LEU A 115 -11.62 38.66 -16.00
CA LEU A 115 -11.80 39.15 -14.63
C LEU A 115 -10.54 39.84 -14.08
N ASN A 116 -9.36 39.46 -14.57
CA ASN A 116 -8.06 39.93 -14.05
C ASN A 116 -7.32 40.86 -15.01
N LYS A 117 -8.05 41.66 -15.81
CA LYS A 117 -7.44 42.54 -16.84
C LYS A 117 -6.48 43.61 -16.28
N SER A 118 -6.74 44.10 -15.06
CA SER A 118 -5.92 45.12 -14.40
C SER A 118 -4.64 44.56 -13.78
N ALA A 119 -4.60 43.26 -13.50
CA ALA A 119 -3.45 42.55 -12.94
C ALA A 119 -3.46 41.09 -13.44
N PRO A 120 -2.89 40.81 -14.62
CA PRO A 120 -2.94 39.47 -15.21
C PRO A 120 -2.31 38.44 -14.27
N GLN A 121 -3.09 37.44 -13.86
CA GLN A 121 -2.63 36.34 -13.02
C GLN A 121 -2.88 35.00 -13.71
N HIS A 122 -1.93 34.09 -13.57
CA HIS A 122 -2.05 32.73 -14.05
C HIS A 122 -2.94 31.90 -13.10
N TYR A 123 -3.88 31.15 -13.66
CA TYR A 123 -4.67 30.18 -12.90
C TYR A 123 -4.13 28.77 -13.16
N PRO A 124 -3.57 28.09 -12.15
CA PRO A 124 -2.72 26.91 -12.35
C PRO A 124 -3.46 25.63 -12.76
N ILE A 125 -4.79 25.60 -12.72
CA ILE A 125 -5.57 24.37 -12.96
C ILE A 125 -5.68 24.04 -14.46
N PHE A 126 -5.61 25.04 -15.34
CA PHE A 126 -5.91 24.85 -16.76
C PHE A 126 -4.93 23.95 -17.52
N ASP A 127 -3.71 23.78 -17.00
CA ASP A 127 -2.65 23.05 -17.70
C ASP A 127 -2.48 21.60 -17.18
N ASN A 128 -3.35 21.15 -16.27
CA ASN A 128 -3.25 19.82 -15.64
C ASN A 128 -4.01 18.72 -16.38
N VAL A 129 -4.94 19.04 -17.28
CA VAL A 129 -5.71 18.01 -18.03
C VAL A 129 -4.81 17.08 -18.85
N PRO A 130 -3.78 17.57 -19.57
CA PRO A 130 -2.84 16.68 -20.27
C PRO A 130 -2.12 15.69 -19.35
N ALA A 131 -1.90 16.01 -18.07
CA ALA A 131 -1.25 15.12 -17.12
C ALA A 131 -2.09 13.86 -16.82
N LEU A 132 -3.42 13.90 -17.01
CA LEU A 132 -4.30 12.72 -16.92
C LEU A 132 -3.96 11.67 -17.98
N PHE A 133 -3.32 12.06 -19.08
CA PHE A 133 -2.95 11.19 -20.20
C PHE A 133 -1.47 10.85 -20.25
N SER A 134 -0.71 11.23 -19.24
CA SER A 134 0.70 10.92 -19.16
C SER A 134 0.93 9.40 -19.16
N ALA A 135 1.91 8.93 -19.93
CA ALA A 135 2.24 7.50 -20.02
C ALA A 135 2.86 6.96 -18.72
N THR A 136 3.39 7.85 -17.89
CA THR A 136 3.92 7.58 -16.55
C THR A 136 3.19 8.47 -15.55
N PRO A 137 2.90 7.99 -14.32
CA PRO A 137 2.22 8.80 -13.32
C PRO A 137 2.88 10.18 -13.14
N ALA A 138 2.07 11.23 -13.16
CA ALA A 138 2.56 12.59 -12.94
C ALA A 138 3.08 12.75 -11.51
N VAL A 139 4.18 13.48 -11.34
CA VAL A 139 4.71 13.86 -10.03
C VAL A 139 3.97 15.10 -9.56
N VAL A 140 3.08 14.94 -8.57
CA VAL A 140 2.20 16.01 -8.09
C VAL A 140 2.82 16.68 -6.86
N LYS A 141 3.60 17.73 -7.12
CA LYS A 141 4.21 18.59 -6.09
C LYS A 141 3.24 19.67 -5.62
N THR A 142 2.32 19.30 -4.74
CA THR A 142 1.38 20.25 -4.11
C THR A 142 1.26 19.98 -2.61
N ALA A 143 0.82 20.98 -1.86
CA ALA A 143 0.40 20.80 -0.47
C ALA A 143 -1.13 20.72 -0.34
N THR A 144 -1.87 21.45 -1.18
CA THR A 144 -3.32 21.61 -1.10
C THR A 144 -4.00 21.30 -2.43
N TYR A 145 -5.31 21.12 -2.38
CA TYR A 145 -6.17 20.86 -3.54
C TYR A 145 -7.34 21.84 -3.56
N VAL A 146 -7.94 22.03 -4.74
CA VAL A 146 -9.02 22.99 -4.96
C VAL A 146 -10.37 22.25 -5.00
N TYR A 147 -11.38 22.83 -4.37
CA TYR A 147 -12.73 22.28 -4.29
C TYR A 147 -13.71 23.08 -5.15
N ALA A 148 -14.77 22.41 -5.63
CA ALA A 148 -15.79 23.03 -6.46
C ALA A 148 -16.74 23.95 -5.67
N CYS A 149 -17.07 23.60 -4.42
CA CYS A 149 -17.99 24.37 -3.56
C CYS A 149 -17.74 24.09 -2.06
N THR A 150 -18.38 24.86 -1.18
CA THR A 150 -18.20 24.77 0.29
C THR A 150 -18.68 23.47 0.89
N GLU A 151 -19.79 22.90 0.41
CA GLU A 151 -20.29 21.60 0.89
C GLU A 151 -19.26 20.48 0.62
N TRP A 152 -18.51 20.58 -0.48
CA TRP A 152 -17.44 19.62 -0.78
C TRP A 152 -16.20 19.82 0.12
N ILE A 153 -15.97 21.04 0.60
CA ILE A 153 -14.92 21.33 1.60
C ILE A 153 -15.33 20.73 2.95
N GLU A 154 -16.60 20.88 3.35
CA GLU A 154 -17.13 20.29 4.59
C GLU A 154 -17.00 18.76 4.58
N ASP A 155 -17.36 18.10 3.48
CA ASP A 155 -17.19 16.65 3.30
C ASP A 155 -15.74 16.19 3.49
N ALA A 156 -14.81 16.99 2.98
CA ALA A 156 -13.40 16.75 3.15
C ALA A 156 -13.00 16.79 4.64
N PHE A 157 -13.41 17.81 5.39
CA PHE A 157 -13.15 17.89 6.82
C PHE A 157 -13.85 16.81 7.65
N GLU A 158 -15.01 16.34 7.19
CA GLU A 158 -15.76 15.27 7.82
C GLU A 158 -15.28 13.87 7.42
N GLY A 159 -14.32 13.74 6.49
CA GLY A 159 -13.82 12.44 6.02
C GLY A 159 -14.86 11.65 5.21
N LYS A 160 -15.77 12.36 4.55
CA LYS A 160 -16.82 11.81 3.66
C LYS A 160 -16.42 11.86 2.18
N GLU A 161 -15.50 12.73 1.80
CA GLU A 161 -15.00 12.85 0.43
C GLU A 161 -14.03 11.72 0.11
N SER A 162 -14.50 10.67 -0.57
CA SER A 162 -13.71 9.46 -0.90
C SER A 162 -12.34 9.74 -1.51
N THR A 163 -12.20 10.81 -2.29
CA THR A 163 -10.92 11.17 -2.91
C THR A 163 -9.90 11.78 -1.94
N HIS A 164 -10.32 12.21 -0.73
CA HIS A 164 -9.55 12.89 0.32
C HIS A 164 -8.44 13.84 -0.18
N GLN A 165 -8.67 14.49 -1.32
CA GLN A 165 -7.78 15.49 -1.90
C GLN A 165 -7.91 16.78 -1.09
N ILE A 166 -7.47 16.77 0.17
CA ILE A 166 -7.58 17.90 1.12
C ILE A 166 -6.21 18.55 1.24
N TYR A 167 -5.24 17.73 1.64
CA TYR A 167 -3.87 18.11 1.88
C TYR A 167 -2.97 16.91 1.53
N SER A 168 -1.81 17.13 0.91
CA SER A 168 -0.92 16.04 0.46
C SER A 168 -0.41 15.14 1.58
N ARG A 169 -0.46 15.62 2.84
CA ARG A 169 -0.23 14.80 4.04
C ARG A 169 -1.20 13.62 4.14
N LEU A 170 -2.43 13.80 3.67
CA LEU A 170 -3.50 12.79 3.75
C LEU A 170 -3.53 11.93 2.50
N MET A 171 -3.48 12.56 1.32
CA MET A 171 -3.57 11.87 0.05
C MET A 171 -2.82 12.64 -1.03
N ASN A 172 -2.00 11.96 -1.82
CA ASN A 172 -1.30 12.53 -2.97
C ASN A 172 -1.41 11.60 -4.19
N PRO A 173 -1.78 12.09 -5.40
CA PRO A 173 -1.98 11.23 -6.57
C PRO A 173 -0.79 10.35 -6.96
N THR A 174 0.44 10.85 -6.81
CA THR A 174 1.65 10.05 -7.07
C THR A 174 1.79 8.91 -6.06
N ASN A 175 1.45 9.18 -4.79
CA ASN A 175 1.41 8.15 -3.75
C ASN A 175 0.28 7.13 -3.97
N ILE A 176 -0.90 7.54 -4.44
CA ILE A 176 -1.99 6.61 -4.79
C ILE A 176 -1.52 5.66 -5.90
N SER A 177 -0.82 6.19 -6.92
CA SER A 177 -0.27 5.36 -8.00
C SER A 177 0.73 4.32 -7.46
N LEU A 178 1.59 4.70 -6.52
CA LEU A 178 2.50 3.77 -5.86
C LEU A 178 1.76 2.73 -5.00
N ALA A 179 0.77 3.16 -4.19
CA ALA A 179 -0.03 2.28 -3.36
C ALA A 179 -0.76 1.21 -4.19
N ASN A 180 -1.40 1.62 -5.29
CA ASN A 180 -2.06 0.68 -6.19
C ASN A 180 -1.06 -0.27 -6.84
N ALA A 181 0.08 0.25 -7.32
CA ALA A 181 1.09 -0.58 -7.97
C ALA A 181 1.64 -1.68 -7.06
N ILE A 182 1.89 -1.38 -5.77
CA ILE A 182 2.36 -2.42 -4.85
C ILE A 182 1.25 -3.41 -4.47
N VAL A 183 0.02 -2.95 -4.29
CA VAL A 183 -1.14 -3.83 -3.99
C VAL A 183 -1.37 -4.81 -5.15
N ASP A 184 -1.30 -4.34 -6.39
CA ASP A 184 -1.43 -5.20 -7.57
C ASP A 184 -0.36 -6.31 -7.60
N LEU A 185 0.88 -5.99 -7.21
CA LEU A 185 1.98 -6.98 -7.19
C LEU A 185 1.86 -7.99 -6.04
N GLU A 186 1.53 -7.52 -4.83
CA GLU A 186 1.44 -8.34 -3.62
C GLU A 186 0.15 -9.17 -3.57
N ALA A 187 -1.00 -8.57 -3.89
CA ALA A 187 -2.31 -9.20 -3.73
C ALA A 187 -2.89 -9.81 -5.02
N GLY A 188 -2.39 -9.44 -6.20
CA GLY A 188 -2.83 -10.04 -7.48
C GLY A 188 -4.35 -9.99 -7.67
N ASP A 189 -4.98 -11.14 -7.90
CA ASP A 189 -6.45 -11.23 -8.05
C ASP A 189 -7.23 -10.74 -6.81
N GLN A 190 -6.58 -10.67 -5.65
CA GLN A 190 -7.18 -10.19 -4.40
C GLN A 190 -7.03 -8.66 -4.23
N ALA A 191 -6.37 -7.94 -5.15
CA ALA A 191 -6.05 -6.51 -5.01
C ALA A 191 -7.25 -5.63 -4.61
N GLY A 192 -8.46 -5.94 -5.07
CA GLY A 192 -9.67 -5.20 -4.70
C GLY A 192 -10.03 -5.22 -3.21
N ALA A 193 -9.47 -6.16 -2.43
CA ALA A 193 -9.69 -6.29 -0.99
C ALA A 193 -8.62 -5.58 -0.14
N TYR A 194 -7.54 -5.06 -0.75
CA TYR A 194 -6.39 -4.49 -0.05
C TYR A 194 -6.13 -3.03 -0.42
N LEU A 195 -5.59 -2.29 0.54
CA LEU A 195 -5.09 -0.93 0.37
C LEU A 195 -3.67 -0.84 0.91
N ALA A 196 -2.95 0.19 0.48
CA ALA A 196 -1.60 0.46 0.91
C ALA A 196 -1.40 1.92 1.30
N TRP A 197 -0.52 2.12 2.27
CA TRP A 197 -0.14 3.41 2.80
C TRP A 197 1.40 3.53 2.78
N ASN A 198 1.92 4.54 2.06
CA ASN A 198 3.36 4.75 1.84
C ASN A 198 3.99 5.75 2.83
N PHE A 199 5.11 5.36 3.43
CA PHE A 199 5.82 6.09 4.48
C PHE A 199 7.22 6.52 4.03
N ASN A 200 7.78 7.52 4.71
CA ASN A 200 9.10 8.09 4.40
C ASN A 200 10.31 7.16 4.66
N SER A 201 10.09 5.97 5.23
CA SER A 201 11.08 4.90 5.42
C SER A 201 10.40 3.56 5.77
N GLY A 202 11.13 2.45 5.64
CA GLY A 202 10.67 1.15 6.16
C GLY A 202 10.41 1.18 7.67
N MET A 203 11.30 1.81 8.46
CA MET A 203 11.09 1.94 9.91
C MET A 203 9.86 2.77 10.26
N ALA A 204 9.53 3.80 9.48
CA ALA A 204 8.30 4.56 9.69
C ALA A 204 7.04 3.74 9.35
N ALA A 205 7.12 2.86 8.35
CA ALA A 205 6.03 1.92 8.05
C ALA A 205 5.82 0.92 9.19
N ILE A 206 6.92 0.37 9.75
CA ILE A 206 6.87 -0.55 10.89
C ILE A 206 6.35 0.15 12.15
N ASP A 207 6.88 1.34 12.48
CA ASP A 207 6.40 2.14 13.62
C ASP A 207 4.91 2.49 13.48
N ALA A 208 4.48 2.89 12.27
CA ALA A 208 3.08 3.19 11.97
C ALA A 208 2.18 1.98 12.22
N LEU A 209 2.55 0.82 11.68
CA LEU A 209 1.81 -0.41 11.85
C LEU A 209 1.72 -0.82 13.32
N LEU A 210 2.86 -0.88 14.01
CA LEU A 210 2.91 -1.28 15.42
C LEU A 210 2.16 -0.29 16.30
N SER A 211 2.25 1.02 16.04
CA SER A 211 1.49 2.03 16.79
C SER A 211 -0.02 1.90 16.60
N ASN A 212 -0.47 1.49 15.41
CA ASN A 212 -1.88 1.33 15.09
C ASN A 212 -2.47 0.04 15.67
N VAL A 213 -1.66 -1.01 15.79
CA VAL A 213 -2.12 -2.33 16.25
C VAL A 213 -1.98 -2.49 17.77
N LEU A 214 -0.87 -2.02 18.35
CA LEU A 214 -0.53 -2.29 19.75
C LEU A 214 -1.06 -1.22 20.69
N SER A 215 -1.64 -1.69 21.79
CA SER A 215 -2.05 -0.90 22.93
C SER A 215 -1.15 -1.12 24.15
N HIS A 216 -1.35 -0.29 25.17
CA HIS A 216 -0.54 -0.39 26.39
C HIS A 216 -0.72 -1.76 27.08
N GLY A 217 0.40 -2.44 27.34
CA GLY A 217 0.48 -3.71 28.06
C GLY A 217 0.28 -4.95 27.19
N ASP A 218 0.02 -4.79 25.88
CA ASP A 218 -0.15 -5.90 24.95
C ASP A 218 1.09 -6.80 24.87
N ILE A 219 0.90 -8.00 24.34
CA ILE A 219 1.94 -9.00 24.15
C ILE A 219 2.17 -9.14 22.63
N LEU A 220 3.43 -9.15 22.23
CA LEU A 220 3.84 -9.33 20.84
C LEU A 220 4.77 -10.53 20.72
N ILE A 221 4.35 -11.55 19.96
CA ILE A 221 5.25 -12.60 19.50
C ILE A 221 6.07 -12.04 18.34
N VAL A 222 7.40 -12.13 18.40
CA VAL A 222 8.32 -11.57 17.42
C VAL A 222 9.29 -12.64 16.96
N SER A 223 9.49 -12.82 15.65
CA SER A 223 10.57 -13.68 15.15
C SER A 223 11.93 -13.24 15.71
N ARG A 224 12.79 -14.17 16.11
CA ARG A 224 14.12 -13.85 16.67
C ARG A 224 14.97 -13.03 15.71
N ASN A 225 15.00 -13.48 14.46
CA ASN A 225 15.80 -12.89 13.41
C ASN A 225 14.95 -11.83 12.70
N VAL A 226 15.03 -10.61 13.22
CA VAL A 226 14.47 -9.42 12.60
C VAL A 226 15.57 -8.40 12.35
N TYR A 227 15.31 -7.45 11.47
CA TYR A 227 16.16 -6.29 11.29
C TYR A 227 16.48 -5.63 12.64
N GLY A 228 17.77 -5.34 12.89
CA GLY A 228 18.22 -4.77 14.17
C GLY A 228 17.48 -3.47 14.56
N GLY A 229 17.05 -2.67 13.59
CA GLY A 229 16.22 -1.49 13.84
C GLY A 229 14.85 -1.81 14.42
N VAL A 230 14.25 -2.94 14.05
CA VAL A 230 12.99 -3.44 14.65
C VAL A 230 13.23 -3.87 16.09
N TYR A 231 14.32 -4.61 16.35
CA TYR A 231 14.70 -4.97 17.71
C TYR A 231 14.83 -3.73 18.60
N GLN A 232 15.55 -2.70 18.13
CA GLN A 232 15.75 -1.45 18.86
C GLN A 232 14.43 -0.69 19.06
N LEU A 233 13.59 -0.58 18.02
CA LEU A 233 12.29 0.06 18.15
C LEU A 233 11.42 -0.64 19.20
N LEU A 234 11.36 -1.97 19.18
CA LEU A 234 10.58 -2.74 20.13
C LEU A 234 11.12 -2.61 21.55
N HIS A 235 12.42 -2.80 21.75
CA HIS A 235 13.05 -2.79 23.08
C HIS A 235 13.14 -1.38 23.68
N ASP A 236 13.61 -0.40 22.90
CA ASP A 236 13.94 0.94 23.39
C ASP A 236 12.77 1.94 23.31
N PHE A 237 11.64 1.54 22.72
CA PHE A 237 10.42 2.35 22.67
C PHE A 237 9.18 1.58 23.14
N PHE A 238 8.73 0.54 22.42
CA PHE A 238 7.44 -0.12 22.71
C PHE A 238 7.41 -0.86 24.05
N ALA A 239 8.48 -1.56 24.41
CA ALA A 239 8.56 -2.37 25.62
C ALA A 239 8.81 -1.57 26.90
N ARG A 240 9.16 -0.29 26.81
CA ARG A 240 9.42 0.54 27.98
C ARG A 240 8.14 0.72 28.79
N GLU A 241 8.25 0.51 30.10
CA GLU A 241 7.15 0.64 31.05
C GLU A 241 6.52 2.04 31.02
N ASN A 242 7.33 3.09 30.83
CA ASN A 242 6.87 4.47 30.73
C ASN A 242 6.36 4.88 29.32
N ARG A 243 6.15 3.91 28.42
CA ARG A 243 5.63 4.07 27.06
C ARG A 243 4.41 3.17 26.88
N LEU A 244 4.48 2.16 26.02
CA LEU A 244 3.40 1.21 25.77
C LEU A 244 3.53 -0.05 26.62
N ASN A 245 4.66 -0.27 27.32
CA ASN A 245 4.84 -1.44 28.19
C ASN A 245 4.50 -2.78 27.50
N VAL A 246 4.81 -2.88 26.20
CA VAL A 246 4.54 -4.09 25.41
C VAL A 246 5.45 -5.23 25.87
N THR A 247 4.87 -6.40 26.04
CA THR A 247 5.61 -7.61 26.40
C THR A 247 6.10 -8.29 25.14
N LEU A 248 7.42 -8.46 25.01
CA LEU A 248 8.01 -9.13 23.86
C LEU A 248 8.21 -10.62 24.15
N ALA A 249 7.55 -11.47 23.37
CA ALA A 249 7.75 -12.91 23.35
C ALA A 249 8.50 -13.28 22.08
N TRP A 250 9.73 -13.76 22.21
CA TRP A 250 10.55 -13.99 21.03
C TRP A 250 10.49 -15.45 20.56
N PHE A 251 10.20 -15.64 19.28
CA PHE A 251 10.04 -16.92 18.62
C PHE A 251 11.30 -17.31 17.84
N ASP A 252 11.93 -18.42 18.23
CA ASP A 252 13.19 -18.92 17.65
C ASP A 252 13.02 -19.92 16.49
N GLY A 253 11.79 -20.35 16.21
CA GLY A 253 11.50 -21.37 15.20
C GLY A 253 11.20 -20.79 13.81
N TYR A 254 10.93 -21.70 12.87
CA TYR A 254 10.61 -21.36 11.48
C TYR A 254 9.33 -22.03 10.98
N SER A 255 8.91 -23.13 11.61
CA SER A 255 7.74 -23.92 11.20
C SER A 255 6.48 -23.57 11.98
N ALA A 256 5.32 -23.99 11.45
CA ALA A 256 4.05 -23.87 12.14
C ALA A 256 3.99 -24.71 13.44
N GLU A 257 4.64 -25.88 13.48
CA GLU A 257 4.67 -26.74 14.66
C GLU A 257 5.40 -26.06 15.84
N GLU A 258 6.60 -25.53 15.58
CA GLU A 258 7.35 -24.76 16.58
C GLU A 258 6.58 -23.52 17.03
N PHE A 259 5.87 -22.85 16.11
CA PHE A 259 5.04 -21.71 16.44
C PHE A 259 3.85 -22.10 17.32
N ALA A 260 3.22 -23.25 17.09
CA ALA A 260 2.12 -23.74 17.93
C ALA A 260 2.58 -23.97 19.38
N ASP A 261 3.74 -24.62 19.55
CA ASP A 261 4.33 -24.86 20.87
C ASP A 261 4.70 -23.54 21.57
N HIS A 262 5.30 -22.61 20.82
CA HIS A 262 5.64 -21.29 21.36
C HIS A 262 4.40 -20.48 21.74
N LEU A 263 3.37 -20.49 20.91
CA LEU A 263 2.11 -19.79 21.17
C LEU A 263 1.44 -20.32 22.45
N ALA A 264 1.38 -21.64 22.63
CA ALA A 264 0.85 -22.25 23.85
C ALA A 264 1.64 -21.84 25.09
N HIS A 265 2.98 -21.82 24.99
CA HIS A 265 3.85 -21.35 26.07
C HIS A 265 3.60 -19.88 26.44
N VAL A 266 3.51 -18.99 25.44
CA VAL A 266 3.26 -17.55 25.65
C VAL A 266 1.90 -17.31 26.30
N GLN A 267 0.86 -18.02 25.85
CA GLN A 267 -0.48 -17.94 26.45
C GLN A 267 -0.48 -18.38 27.91
N GLN A 268 0.25 -19.45 28.25
CA GLN A 268 0.39 -19.90 29.62
C GLN A 268 1.21 -18.91 30.47
N GLN A 269 2.35 -18.45 29.96
CA GLN A 269 3.27 -17.57 30.67
C GLN A 269 2.64 -16.22 31.02
N TYR A 270 1.80 -15.68 30.13
CA TYR A 270 1.18 -14.37 30.28
C TYR A 270 -0.35 -14.44 30.48
N ALA A 271 -0.85 -15.56 31.00
CA ALA A 271 -2.27 -15.78 31.23
C ALA A 271 -2.92 -14.66 32.05
N ASP A 272 -2.23 -14.13 33.06
CA ASP A 272 -2.74 -13.02 33.90
C ASP A 272 -2.94 -11.74 33.10
N LYS A 273 -2.04 -11.43 32.14
CA LYS A 273 -2.18 -10.24 31.26
C LYS A 273 -3.32 -10.41 30.28
N LEU A 274 -3.44 -11.61 29.69
CA LEU A 274 -4.56 -11.94 28.80
C LEU A 274 -5.90 -11.86 29.54
N ALA A 275 -5.96 -12.36 30.78
CA ALA A 275 -7.15 -12.26 31.64
C ALA A 275 -7.48 -10.81 32.04
N ALA A 276 -6.47 -9.93 32.11
CA ALA A 276 -6.64 -8.49 32.32
C ALA A 276 -7.09 -7.73 31.07
N GLY A 277 -7.24 -8.40 29.92
CA GLY A 277 -7.73 -7.82 28.66
C GLY A 277 -6.63 -7.32 27.72
N ASN A 278 -5.34 -7.57 28.01
CA ASN A 278 -4.26 -7.29 27.07
C ASN A 278 -4.34 -8.24 25.87
N ARG A 279 -4.04 -7.71 24.68
CA ARG A 279 -4.11 -8.47 23.43
C ARG A 279 -2.79 -9.12 23.12
N LEU A 280 -2.85 -10.21 22.36
CA LEU A 280 -1.70 -10.91 21.81
C LEU A 280 -1.66 -10.73 20.29
N HIS A 281 -0.49 -10.41 19.76
CA HIS A 281 -0.26 -10.15 18.34
C HIS A 281 1.03 -10.85 17.86
N VAL A 282 1.20 -10.98 16.55
CA VAL A 282 2.35 -11.65 15.94
C VAL A 282 3.02 -10.71 14.93
N TYR A 283 4.32 -10.48 15.08
CA TYR A 283 5.18 -9.81 14.10
C TYR A 283 6.26 -10.77 13.63
N ILE A 284 6.35 -10.99 12.33
CA ILE A 284 7.36 -11.88 11.74
C ILE A 284 8.03 -11.21 10.55
N GLU A 285 9.31 -11.51 10.34
CA GLU A 285 10.07 -11.11 9.16
C GLU A 285 10.44 -12.37 8.38
N SER A 286 10.04 -12.45 7.11
CA SER A 286 10.34 -13.61 6.26
C SER A 286 10.53 -13.19 4.81
N PRO A 287 11.71 -13.41 4.22
CA PRO A 287 12.94 -13.92 4.82
C PRO A 287 13.50 -13.04 5.94
N CYS A 288 14.24 -13.63 6.88
CA CYS A 288 14.80 -12.95 8.05
C CYS A 288 16.17 -12.30 7.78
N ASN A 289 16.40 -11.08 8.28
CA ASN A 289 17.73 -10.50 8.43
C ASN A 289 18.45 -11.10 9.68
N PRO A 290 19.75 -11.46 9.61
CA PRO A 290 20.70 -11.31 8.49
C PRO A 290 20.88 -12.54 7.61
N HIS A 291 20.25 -13.67 7.92
CA HIS A 291 20.58 -14.97 7.32
C HIS A 291 19.78 -15.30 6.05
N GLY A 292 18.70 -14.58 5.77
CA GLY A 292 17.78 -14.86 4.67
C GLY A 292 16.88 -16.08 4.90
N LEU A 293 16.73 -16.55 6.15
CA LEU A 293 15.91 -17.73 6.46
C LEU A 293 14.42 -17.48 6.30
N VAL A 294 13.67 -18.49 5.89
CA VAL A 294 12.24 -18.41 5.54
C VAL A 294 11.39 -19.07 6.62
N LEU A 295 10.26 -18.45 6.97
CA LEU A 295 9.26 -19.00 7.89
C LEU A 295 8.08 -19.62 7.13
N ASP A 296 7.40 -20.58 7.74
CA ASP A 296 6.08 -21.06 7.31
C ASP A 296 4.99 -20.02 7.62
N VAL A 297 5.01 -18.91 6.87
CA VAL A 297 4.07 -17.80 7.03
C VAL A 297 2.60 -18.26 6.94
N PRO A 298 2.17 -19.05 5.94
CA PRO A 298 0.81 -19.57 5.85
C PRO A 298 0.39 -20.37 7.08
N GLY A 299 1.24 -21.29 7.55
CA GLY A 299 0.96 -22.11 8.71
C GLY A 299 0.88 -21.29 10.01
N ILE A 300 1.79 -20.33 10.19
CA ILE A 300 1.78 -19.39 11.32
C ILE A 300 0.51 -18.53 11.30
N CYS A 301 0.13 -17.97 10.15
CA CYS A 301 -1.10 -17.20 10.01
C CYS A 301 -2.32 -18.02 10.42
N LYS A 302 -2.42 -19.26 9.93
CA LYS A 302 -3.56 -20.13 10.23
C LYS A 302 -3.70 -20.43 11.72
N LEU A 303 -2.59 -20.70 12.40
CA LEU A 303 -2.57 -20.96 13.83
C LEU A 303 -2.90 -19.71 14.65
N ALA A 304 -2.33 -18.57 14.27
CA ALA A 304 -2.59 -17.28 14.90
C ALA A 304 -4.07 -16.86 14.76
N HIS A 305 -4.63 -17.00 13.55
CA HIS A 305 -6.02 -16.66 13.25
C HIS A 305 -7.02 -17.57 13.97
N ALA A 306 -6.69 -18.85 14.17
CA ALA A 306 -7.49 -19.75 15.01
C ALA A 306 -7.62 -19.26 16.47
N GLN A 307 -6.70 -18.40 16.92
CA GLN A 307 -6.70 -17.73 18.22
C GLN A 307 -7.08 -16.24 18.12
N GLN A 308 -7.60 -15.78 16.98
CA GLN A 308 -8.00 -14.38 16.71
C GLN A 308 -6.86 -13.34 16.84
N LEU A 309 -5.61 -13.77 16.65
CA LEU A 309 -4.44 -12.91 16.70
C LEU A 309 -4.20 -12.27 15.34
N LEU A 310 -3.70 -11.03 15.33
CA LEU A 310 -3.27 -10.39 14.08
C LEU A 310 -1.82 -10.75 13.75
N VAL A 311 -1.56 -11.00 12.47
CA VAL A 311 -0.22 -11.29 11.94
C VAL A 311 0.27 -10.15 11.05
N MET A 312 1.42 -9.60 11.42
CA MET A 312 2.14 -8.55 10.71
C MET A 312 3.40 -9.15 10.12
N LEU A 313 3.52 -9.13 8.79
CA LEU A 313 4.66 -9.70 8.07
C LEU A 313 5.52 -8.59 7.46
N ASP A 314 6.80 -8.53 7.83
CA ASP A 314 7.81 -7.84 7.04
C ASP A 314 8.31 -8.78 5.91
N SER A 315 7.97 -8.42 4.67
CA SER A 315 8.31 -9.15 3.45
C SER A 315 9.36 -8.40 2.62
N THR A 316 10.13 -7.50 3.26
CA THR A 316 11.13 -6.66 2.58
C THR A 316 12.12 -7.48 1.74
N LEU A 317 12.66 -8.57 2.30
CA LEU A 317 13.66 -9.41 1.64
C LEU A 317 13.07 -10.36 0.59
N ALA A 318 11.79 -10.70 0.72
CA ALA A 318 11.12 -11.56 -0.24
C ALA A 318 10.81 -10.74 -1.50
N THR A 319 10.33 -9.52 -1.29
CA THR A 319 9.63 -8.72 -2.32
C THR A 319 8.42 -9.45 -2.89
N PRO A 320 7.57 -8.78 -3.68
CA PRO A 320 6.51 -9.46 -4.42
C PRO A 320 7.03 -10.46 -5.47
N VAL A 321 8.35 -10.63 -5.65
CA VAL A 321 8.94 -11.57 -6.60
C VAL A 321 9.13 -12.96 -5.99
N LEU A 322 9.64 -13.06 -4.75
CA LEU A 322 9.93 -14.36 -4.14
C LEU A 322 8.72 -14.92 -3.39
N HIS A 323 7.93 -14.09 -2.71
CA HIS A 323 6.81 -14.58 -1.90
C HIS A 323 5.64 -13.59 -1.95
N LYS A 324 4.41 -14.12 -2.12
CA LYS A 324 3.17 -13.33 -2.26
C LYS A 324 2.09 -13.88 -1.33
N PRO A 325 2.26 -13.74 -0.01
CA PRO A 325 1.39 -14.41 0.96
C PRO A 325 -0.07 -13.93 0.89
N LEU A 326 -0.32 -12.69 0.43
CA LEU A 326 -1.68 -12.17 0.23
C LEU A 326 -2.45 -12.87 -0.90
N GLN A 327 -1.76 -13.61 -1.79
CA GLN A 327 -2.37 -14.38 -2.88
C GLN A 327 -2.75 -15.81 -2.47
N HIS A 328 -2.47 -16.22 -1.23
CA HIS A 328 -2.81 -17.56 -0.76
C HIS A 328 -4.34 -17.82 -0.88
N ALA A 329 -4.74 -18.99 -1.36
CA ALA A 329 -6.17 -19.27 -1.62
C ALA A 329 -7.02 -19.23 -0.34
N ASP A 330 -6.51 -19.80 0.75
CA ASP A 330 -7.13 -19.71 2.09
C ASP A 330 -6.81 -18.36 2.74
N LYS A 331 -7.85 -17.56 3.07
CA LYS A 331 -7.72 -16.27 3.75
C LYS A 331 -7.08 -16.41 5.14
N GLN A 332 -7.30 -17.53 5.85
CA GLN A 332 -6.71 -17.76 7.18
C GLN A 332 -5.20 -17.98 7.13
N CYS A 333 -4.64 -18.22 5.95
CA CYS A 333 -3.20 -18.35 5.74
C CYS A 333 -2.55 -17.04 5.25
N ARG A 334 -3.30 -15.94 5.16
CA ARG A 334 -2.78 -14.64 4.73
C ARG A 334 -2.44 -13.81 5.97
N PRO A 335 -1.31 -13.07 5.98
CA PRO A 335 -1.07 -12.10 7.03
C PRO A 335 -2.11 -10.97 6.96
N ASP A 336 -2.45 -10.38 8.10
CA ASP A 336 -3.36 -9.24 8.18
C ASP A 336 -2.72 -7.96 7.61
N TYR A 337 -1.40 -7.85 7.79
CA TYR A 337 -0.60 -6.75 7.25
C TYR A 337 0.69 -7.26 6.63
N VAL A 338 1.07 -6.66 5.49
CA VAL A 338 2.39 -6.84 4.87
C VAL A 338 3.12 -5.50 4.87
N VAL A 339 4.40 -5.52 5.24
CA VAL A 339 5.29 -4.36 5.25
C VAL A 339 6.45 -4.59 4.30
N HIS A 340 6.84 -3.53 3.60
CA HIS A 340 8.13 -3.49 2.92
C HIS A 340 8.88 -2.20 3.22
N SER A 341 10.19 -2.32 3.32
CA SER A 341 11.11 -1.21 3.08
C SER A 341 11.36 -1.06 1.58
N TYR A 342 10.73 -0.05 0.95
CA TYR A 342 10.99 0.26 -0.45
C TYR A 342 12.43 0.65 -0.73
N THR A 343 13.16 1.11 0.30
CA THR A 343 14.59 1.48 0.22
C THR A 343 15.49 0.38 -0.34
N LYS A 344 15.06 -0.87 -0.21
CA LYS A 344 15.81 -2.06 -0.61
C LYS A 344 15.48 -2.40 -2.06
N ASP A 345 15.23 -3.68 -2.34
CA ASP A 345 15.05 -4.20 -3.68
C ASP A 345 13.93 -3.56 -4.49
N ILE A 346 12.83 -3.11 -3.86
CA ILE A 346 11.70 -2.54 -4.60
C ILE A 346 12.11 -1.27 -5.36
N CYS A 347 12.82 -0.34 -4.71
CA CYS A 347 13.43 0.79 -5.41
C CYS A 347 14.70 0.36 -6.16
N GLY A 348 15.63 -0.32 -5.48
CA GLY A 348 16.81 -0.97 -6.07
C GLY A 348 17.88 -0.06 -6.66
N THR A 349 17.74 1.26 -6.56
CA THR A 349 18.72 2.26 -7.03
C THR A 349 19.58 2.83 -5.90
N GLY A 350 19.23 2.56 -4.64
CA GLY A 350 19.89 3.15 -3.47
C GLY A 350 19.63 4.66 -3.29
N THR A 351 18.75 5.27 -4.09
CA THR A 351 18.53 6.73 -4.08
C THR A 351 17.46 7.19 -3.11
N THR A 352 16.57 6.28 -2.67
CA THR A 352 15.30 6.67 -2.05
C THR A 352 15.02 5.89 -0.78
N THR A 353 14.79 6.61 0.32
CA THR A 353 14.29 6.02 1.57
C THR A 353 12.77 6.13 1.63
N ALA A 354 12.08 4.99 1.74
CA ALA A 354 10.62 4.88 1.74
C ALA A 354 10.18 3.49 2.25
N GLY A 355 8.91 3.33 2.62
CA GLY A 355 8.31 2.07 3.05
C GLY A 355 6.80 2.03 2.81
N VAL A 356 6.17 0.90 3.08
CA VAL A 356 4.73 0.71 2.91
C VAL A 356 4.16 -0.26 3.92
N VAL A 357 2.90 -0.03 4.30
CA VAL A 357 2.03 -1.01 4.95
C VAL A 357 0.88 -1.33 4.01
N ILE A 358 0.59 -2.61 3.81
CA ILE A 358 -0.51 -3.15 3.01
C ILE A 358 -1.42 -3.92 3.96
N GLY A 359 -2.74 -3.75 3.85
CA GLY A 359 -3.72 -4.44 4.68
C GLY A 359 -5.11 -4.41 4.05
N GLU A 360 -6.05 -5.16 4.63
CA GLU A 360 -7.43 -5.18 4.12
C GLU A 360 -8.09 -3.80 4.19
N ASN A 361 -8.94 -3.47 3.22
CA ASN A 361 -9.56 -2.15 3.07
C ASN A 361 -10.12 -1.61 4.38
N HIS A 362 -10.89 -2.42 5.12
CA HIS A 362 -11.55 -2.02 6.37
C HIS A 362 -10.55 -1.68 7.50
N ARG A 363 -9.31 -2.18 7.44
CA ARG A 363 -8.24 -1.84 8.40
C ARG A 363 -7.44 -0.61 7.99
N MET A 364 -7.45 -0.30 6.70
CA MET A 364 -6.61 0.74 6.14
C MET A 364 -7.34 2.08 6.02
N PHE A 365 -8.61 2.06 5.64
CA PHE A 365 -9.43 3.26 5.48
C PHE A 365 -10.92 2.97 5.64
N GLN A 366 -11.63 3.83 6.36
CA GLN A 366 -13.09 3.83 6.45
C GLN A 366 -13.61 5.28 6.57
N PRO A 367 -14.81 5.60 6.03
CA PRO A 367 -15.44 6.89 6.26
C PRO A 367 -15.67 7.14 7.75
N LYS A 368 -15.56 8.41 8.17
CA LYS A 368 -15.72 8.79 9.58
C LYS A 368 -17.11 8.39 10.11
N GLY A 369 -17.14 7.82 11.31
CA GLY A 369 -18.37 7.36 11.97
C GLY A 369 -18.86 5.99 11.52
N THR A 370 -18.11 5.29 10.66
CA THR A 370 -18.45 3.93 10.22
C THR A 370 -17.66 2.87 11.00
N SER A 371 -18.19 1.65 11.02
CA SER A 371 -17.49 0.47 11.50
C SER A 371 -17.79 -0.69 10.56
N CYS A 372 -16.74 -1.43 10.23
CA CYS A 372 -16.79 -2.56 9.30
C CYS A 372 -15.93 -3.69 9.86
N GLU A 373 -16.46 -4.92 9.82
CA GLU A 373 -15.76 -6.14 10.31
C GLU A 373 -15.19 -6.00 11.74
N GLY A 374 -15.88 -5.24 12.61
CA GLY A 374 -15.47 -5.03 13.99
C GLY A 374 -14.32 -4.03 14.19
N VAL A 375 -13.91 -3.32 13.13
CA VAL A 375 -12.92 -2.23 13.19
C VAL A 375 -13.67 -0.90 13.06
N ASP A 376 -13.52 -0.02 14.04
CA ASP A 376 -14.03 1.35 13.96
C ASP A 376 -13.16 2.19 13.02
N TRP A 377 -13.74 3.18 12.34
CA TRP A 377 -12.99 4.12 11.50
C TRP A 377 -11.78 4.71 12.23
N SER A 378 -11.89 5.01 13.52
CA SER A 378 -10.82 5.60 14.32
C SER A 378 -9.64 4.66 14.55
N GLN A 379 -9.79 3.36 14.28
CA GLN A 379 -8.76 2.32 14.43
C GLN A 379 -8.08 1.95 13.11
N THR A 380 -8.43 2.63 12.02
CA THR A 380 -7.77 2.40 10.73
C THR A 380 -6.43 3.11 10.67
N LEU A 381 -5.49 2.54 9.91
CA LEU A 381 -4.16 3.11 9.74
C LEU A 381 -4.20 4.56 9.19
N PHE A 382 -5.18 4.85 8.33
CA PHE A 382 -5.39 6.22 7.84
C PHE A 382 -5.68 7.19 8.98
N TRP A 383 -6.65 6.89 9.85
CA TRP A 383 -7.06 7.81 10.89
C TRP A 383 -6.01 7.89 12.01
N ASP A 384 -5.55 6.74 12.51
CA ASP A 384 -4.66 6.69 13.67
C ASP A 384 -3.23 7.19 13.34
N VAL A 385 -2.78 7.00 12.09
CA VAL A 385 -1.42 7.39 11.68
C VAL A 385 -1.39 8.54 10.67
N TYR A 386 -2.01 8.42 9.50
CA TYR A 386 -1.89 9.49 8.48
C TYR A 386 -2.50 10.79 8.94
N TYR A 387 -3.72 10.71 9.47
CA TYR A 387 -4.48 11.86 9.88
C TYR A 387 -3.93 12.48 11.16
N ILE A 388 -3.61 11.66 12.17
CA ILE A 388 -3.15 12.14 13.49
C ILE A 388 -1.63 12.36 13.54
N LYS A 389 -0.81 11.35 13.21
CA LYS A 389 0.67 11.44 13.31
C LYS A 389 1.31 12.18 12.13
N GLY A 390 0.68 12.18 10.95
CA GLY A 390 1.20 12.84 9.75
C GLY A 390 2.42 12.14 9.14
N ALA A 391 2.49 10.81 9.22
CA ALA A 391 3.56 10.01 8.64
C ALA A 391 3.27 9.67 7.17
N PHE A 392 3.73 10.52 6.24
CA PHE A 392 3.49 10.36 4.79
C PHE A 392 4.80 10.34 3.98
N LEU A 393 4.70 9.87 2.74
CA LEU A 393 5.79 9.85 1.76
C LEU A 393 5.67 11.03 0.77
N ASP A 394 6.80 11.65 0.44
CA ASP A 394 6.87 12.71 -0.58
C ASP A 394 6.66 12.17 -2.02
N SER A 395 6.08 13.01 -2.89
CA SER A 395 5.74 12.65 -4.28
C SER A 395 6.94 12.28 -5.15
N GLU A 396 8.11 12.90 -4.97
CA GLU A 396 9.32 12.56 -5.74
C GLU A 396 9.82 11.17 -5.36
N LYS A 397 9.88 10.91 -4.05
CA LYS A 397 10.26 9.58 -3.55
C LYS A 397 9.28 8.50 -4.02
N ALA A 398 7.99 8.80 -4.04
CA ALA A 398 7.00 7.87 -4.58
C ALA A 398 7.25 7.53 -6.06
N PHE A 399 7.63 8.55 -6.86
CA PHE A 399 7.98 8.36 -8.26
C PHE A 399 9.28 7.57 -8.48
N ASP A 400 10.29 7.77 -7.63
CA ASP A 400 11.53 6.98 -7.67
C ASP A 400 11.25 5.50 -7.43
N VAL A 401 10.42 5.18 -6.43
CA VAL A 401 10.02 3.80 -6.14
C VAL A 401 9.26 3.20 -7.33
N LEU A 402 8.27 3.92 -7.87
CA LEU A 402 7.55 3.50 -9.09
C LEU A 402 8.49 3.23 -10.27
N THR A 403 9.56 4.02 -10.40
CA THR A 403 10.57 3.82 -11.45
C THR A 403 11.39 2.56 -11.19
N GLY A 404 11.84 2.35 -9.96
CA GLY A 404 12.57 1.15 -9.54
C GLY A 404 11.78 -0.15 -9.73
N MET A 405 10.48 -0.12 -9.45
CA MET A 405 9.57 -1.27 -9.59
C MET A 405 9.52 -1.83 -11.02
N LYS A 406 9.74 -1.01 -12.05
CA LYS A 406 9.68 -1.44 -13.46
C LYS A 406 10.71 -2.52 -13.80
N THR A 407 11.83 -2.57 -13.09
CA THR A 407 12.91 -3.54 -13.31
C THR A 407 13.07 -4.54 -12.17
N LEU A 408 12.18 -4.49 -11.17
CA LEU A 408 12.25 -5.30 -9.95
C LEU A 408 12.45 -6.78 -10.25
N THR A 409 11.58 -7.38 -11.06
CA THR A 409 11.65 -8.81 -11.40
C THR A 409 12.99 -9.18 -12.03
N GLN A 410 13.48 -8.41 -13.00
CA GLN A 410 14.74 -8.71 -13.68
C GLN A 410 15.95 -8.61 -12.74
N ARG A 411 15.96 -7.59 -11.87
CA ARG A 411 16.99 -7.41 -10.84
C ARG A 411 16.97 -8.56 -9.85
N MET A 412 15.79 -8.96 -9.36
CA MET A 412 15.64 -10.08 -8.44
C MET A 412 16.04 -11.41 -9.06
N LEU A 413 15.68 -11.70 -10.32
CA LEU A 413 16.11 -12.91 -11.01
C LEU A 413 17.64 -13.00 -11.12
N THR A 414 18.29 -11.88 -11.47
CA THR A 414 19.75 -11.81 -11.51
C THR A 414 20.36 -12.11 -10.15
N LYS A 415 19.78 -11.55 -9.08
CA LYS A 415 20.22 -11.81 -7.71
C LYS A 415 20.01 -13.25 -7.27
N VAL A 416 18.89 -13.87 -7.64
CA VAL A 416 18.63 -15.29 -7.39
C VAL A 416 19.70 -16.15 -8.03
N ILE A 417 20.01 -15.91 -9.32
CA ILE A 417 21.06 -16.63 -10.05
C ILE A 417 22.42 -16.44 -9.36
N ASN A 418 22.80 -15.19 -9.08
CA ASN A 418 24.06 -14.87 -8.43
C ASN A 418 24.16 -15.52 -7.05
N THR A 419 23.08 -15.51 -6.27
CA THR A 419 23.05 -16.12 -4.94
C THR A 419 23.24 -17.62 -5.05
N GLN A 420 22.55 -18.29 -5.97
CA GLN A 420 22.75 -19.72 -6.19
C GLN A 420 24.20 -20.03 -6.56
N VAL A 421 24.75 -19.35 -7.57
CA VAL A 421 26.13 -19.59 -8.02
C VAL A 421 27.14 -19.31 -6.91
N PHE A 422 27.02 -18.17 -6.25
CA PHE A 422 28.03 -17.70 -5.30
C PHE A 422 28.01 -18.48 -3.99
N THR A 423 26.82 -18.86 -3.49
CA THR A 423 26.72 -19.72 -2.29
C THR A 423 27.34 -21.09 -2.52
N HIS A 424 27.09 -21.73 -3.67
CA HIS A 424 27.72 -23.02 -4.01
C HIS A 424 29.22 -22.89 -4.25
N PHE A 425 29.68 -21.79 -4.85
CA PHE A 425 31.10 -21.52 -5.00
C PHE A 425 31.80 -21.39 -3.63
N LEU A 426 31.24 -20.60 -2.72
CA LEU A 426 31.78 -20.43 -1.37
C LEU A 426 31.74 -21.73 -0.57
N ASP A 427 30.64 -22.47 -0.64
CA ASP A 427 30.43 -23.75 0.04
C ASP A 427 31.40 -24.86 -0.43
N SER A 428 31.94 -24.73 -1.65
CA SER A 428 32.98 -25.65 -2.14
C SER A 428 34.34 -25.47 -1.45
N HIS A 429 34.53 -24.38 -0.69
CA HIS A 429 35.79 -24.09 -0.02
C HIS A 429 35.81 -24.68 1.41
N PRO A 430 36.80 -25.53 1.77
CA PRO A 430 36.79 -26.28 3.04
C PRO A 430 36.85 -25.42 4.32
N HIS A 431 37.25 -24.15 4.18
CA HIS A 431 37.35 -23.17 5.26
C HIS A 431 36.22 -22.13 5.28
N ILE A 432 35.20 -22.28 4.43
CA ILE A 432 34.07 -21.35 4.39
C ILE A 432 32.80 -22.13 4.68
N LYS A 433 32.11 -21.78 5.75
CA LYS A 433 30.81 -22.34 6.10
C LYS A 433 29.72 -21.35 5.70
N VAL A 434 28.91 -21.73 4.72
CA VAL A 434 27.86 -20.87 4.18
C VAL A 434 26.54 -21.18 4.87
N ASN A 435 25.92 -20.16 5.47
CA ASN A 435 24.55 -20.20 5.96
C ASN A 435 23.63 -19.61 4.89
N SER A 436 23.15 -20.48 3.99
CA SER A 436 22.22 -20.11 2.92
C SER A 436 21.27 -21.26 2.61
N HIS A 437 19.98 -20.94 2.62
CA HIS A 437 18.92 -21.83 2.15
C HIS A 437 18.90 -22.03 0.62
N ALA A 438 19.87 -21.46 -0.12
CA ALA A 438 20.13 -21.81 -1.53
C ALA A 438 20.77 -23.19 -1.69
N LEU A 439 21.50 -23.66 -0.67
CA LEU A 439 22.15 -24.97 -0.65
C LEU A 439 21.13 -26.05 -0.27
N SER A 440 21.10 -27.15 -1.02
CA SER A 440 20.10 -28.21 -0.84
C SER A 440 20.18 -28.94 0.51
N HIS A 441 21.36 -28.96 1.13
CA HIS A 441 21.57 -29.61 2.43
C HIS A 441 21.27 -28.68 3.62
N HIS A 442 20.93 -27.42 3.37
CA HIS A 442 20.58 -26.46 4.42
C HIS A 442 19.20 -26.80 5.02
N GLU A 443 19.06 -26.76 6.35
CA GLU A 443 17.81 -27.15 7.03
C GLU A 443 16.57 -26.35 6.58
N ASN A 444 16.76 -25.07 6.30
CA ASN A 444 15.70 -24.17 5.83
C ASN A 444 15.39 -24.28 4.31
N ALA A 445 16.13 -25.10 3.54
CA ALA A 445 15.95 -25.23 2.09
C ALA A 445 14.56 -25.79 1.71
N GLY A 446 14.06 -26.75 2.51
CA GLY A 446 12.73 -27.34 2.31
C GLY A 446 11.60 -26.34 2.54
N LEU A 447 11.70 -25.50 3.59
CA LEU A 447 10.75 -24.41 3.82
C LEU A 447 10.77 -23.41 2.68
N ARG A 448 11.95 -22.97 2.21
CA ARG A 448 12.04 -22.11 1.02
C ARG A 448 11.35 -22.71 -0.19
N GLU A 449 11.51 -24.01 -0.47
CA GLU A 449 10.84 -24.67 -1.62
C GLU A 449 9.32 -24.58 -1.54
N GLN A 450 8.77 -24.67 -0.33
CA GLN A 450 7.33 -24.60 -0.09
C GLN A 450 6.80 -23.17 -0.15
N GLN A 451 7.57 -22.21 0.35
CA GLN A 451 7.10 -20.85 0.59
C GLN A 451 7.40 -19.89 -0.56
N HIS A 452 8.57 -20.01 -1.20
CA HIS A 452 8.97 -19.11 -2.26
C HIS A 452 8.51 -19.60 -3.65
N SER A 453 8.20 -18.63 -4.52
CA SER A 453 7.92 -18.84 -5.93
C SER A 453 9.07 -19.62 -6.57
N HIS A 454 8.74 -20.76 -7.17
CA HIS A 454 9.70 -21.68 -7.80
C HIS A 454 10.82 -22.18 -6.87
N GLY A 455 10.67 -22.06 -5.54
CA GLY A 455 11.71 -22.38 -4.57
C GLY A 455 12.97 -21.52 -4.69
N TRP A 456 12.85 -20.29 -5.20
CA TRP A 456 13.99 -19.40 -5.37
C TRP A 456 14.56 -18.90 -4.02
N PRO A 457 15.89 -18.87 -3.83
CA PRO A 457 16.48 -18.36 -2.60
C PRO A 457 16.32 -16.84 -2.45
N CYS A 458 16.33 -16.37 -1.20
CA CYS A 458 16.51 -14.96 -0.89
C CYS A 458 17.92 -14.53 -1.29
N ALA A 459 18.08 -13.29 -1.76
CA ALA A 459 19.37 -12.72 -2.13
C ALA A 459 20.16 -12.19 -0.91
N LEU A 460 20.06 -12.87 0.22
CA LEU A 460 20.76 -12.57 1.46
C LEU A 460 21.22 -13.88 2.08
N PHE A 461 22.47 -13.95 2.48
CA PHE A 461 23.05 -15.08 3.19
C PHE A 461 24.27 -14.61 3.99
N THR A 462 24.72 -15.43 4.92
CA THR A 462 25.94 -15.17 5.70
C THR A 462 26.95 -16.29 5.49
N ALA A 463 28.23 -15.99 5.59
CA ALA A 463 29.28 -17.01 5.57
C ALA A 463 30.25 -16.79 6.72
N GLU A 464 30.63 -17.87 7.38
CA GLU A 464 31.67 -17.92 8.40
C GLU A 464 32.96 -18.39 7.73
N LEU A 465 34.04 -17.62 7.88
CA LEU A 465 35.35 -17.97 7.33
C LEU A 465 36.22 -18.47 8.49
N ASP A 466 36.48 -19.77 8.52
CA ASP A 466 37.37 -20.42 9.49
C ASP A 466 38.79 -20.51 8.91
N LEU A 467 39.48 -19.37 8.96
CA LEU A 467 40.83 -19.19 8.46
C LEU A 467 41.79 -19.03 9.65
N PRO A 468 42.21 -20.13 10.31
CA PRO A 468 43.00 -20.09 11.54
C PRO A 468 44.38 -19.43 11.37
N GLU A 469 44.85 -19.30 10.12
CA GLU A 469 46.12 -18.67 9.78
C GLU A 469 46.04 -17.13 9.72
N LEU A 470 44.84 -16.55 9.75
CA LEU A 470 44.64 -15.10 9.68
C LEU A 470 44.33 -14.53 11.06
N ASP A 471 45.14 -13.57 11.51
CA ASP A 471 44.75 -12.73 12.64
C ASP A 471 43.63 -11.74 12.24
N ARG A 472 43.02 -11.09 13.24
CA ARG A 472 41.93 -10.13 13.02
C ARG A 472 42.31 -8.98 12.10
N VAL A 473 43.57 -8.54 12.11
CA VAL A 473 44.05 -7.42 11.28
C VAL A 473 44.21 -7.88 9.84
N GLN A 474 44.74 -9.08 9.61
CA GLN A 474 44.84 -9.69 8.30
C GLN A 474 43.46 -10.00 7.71
N PHE A 475 42.53 -10.49 8.53
CA PHE A 475 41.14 -10.70 8.14
C PHE A 475 40.47 -9.40 7.71
N ALA A 476 40.61 -8.33 8.50
CA ALA A 476 40.09 -7.01 8.13
C ALA A 476 40.69 -6.52 6.79
N ARG A 477 42.03 -6.61 6.63
CA ARG A 477 42.69 -6.23 5.37
C ARG A 477 42.23 -7.05 4.17
N PHE A 478 41.98 -8.34 4.35
CA PHE A 478 41.42 -9.19 3.30
C PHE A 478 40.05 -8.66 2.88
N PHE A 479 39.15 -8.37 3.81
CA PHE A 479 37.85 -7.78 3.50
C PHE A 479 37.95 -6.39 2.88
N ASP A 480 38.85 -5.54 3.39
CA ASP A 480 39.12 -4.20 2.82
C ASP A 480 39.60 -4.30 1.37
N SER A 481 40.32 -5.37 1.02
CA SER A 481 40.83 -5.61 -0.34
C SER A 481 39.78 -6.12 -1.34
N LEU A 482 38.56 -6.43 -0.89
CA LEU A 482 37.48 -6.88 -1.78
C LEU A 482 36.81 -5.73 -2.55
N GLU A 483 37.04 -4.48 -2.15
CA GLU A 483 36.61 -3.31 -2.91
C GLU A 483 37.41 -3.20 -4.24
N PRO A 484 36.79 -2.85 -5.39
CA PRO A 484 35.41 -2.40 -5.59
C PRO A 484 34.40 -3.51 -5.92
N ALA A 485 34.80 -4.79 -5.94
CA ALA A 485 33.90 -5.89 -6.28
C ALA A 485 32.82 -6.11 -5.22
N PHE A 486 33.18 -5.98 -3.94
CA PHE A 486 32.27 -5.98 -2.80
C PHE A 486 32.41 -4.66 -2.05
N GLY A 487 31.43 -3.77 -2.21
CA GLY A 487 31.45 -2.48 -1.51
C GLY A 487 31.15 -2.64 -0.02
N HIS A 488 31.91 -1.97 0.84
CA HIS A 488 31.62 -1.92 2.28
C HIS A 488 30.43 -0.98 2.54
N GLN A 489 29.23 -1.54 2.60
CA GLN A 489 28.00 -0.79 2.79
C GLN A 489 27.13 -1.41 3.90
N ILE A 490 26.46 -0.55 4.67
CA ILE A 490 25.43 -0.97 5.64
C ILE A 490 24.06 -0.77 4.98
N SER A 491 23.85 -1.48 3.86
CA SER A 491 22.58 -1.60 3.18
C SER A 491 22.55 -2.91 2.39
N ILE A 492 21.36 -3.29 1.94
CA ILE A 492 21.08 -4.46 1.11
C ILE A 492 20.04 -4.02 0.07
N GLY A 493 19.89 -4.78 -1.02
CA GLY A 493 19.08 -4.36 -2.16
C GLY A 493 19.94 -3.71 -3.22
#